data_AF-X1EWK5-F1
#
_entry.id   AF-X1EWK5-F1
#
_cell.length_a   1.000
_cell.length_b   1.000
_cell.length_c   1.000
_cell.angle_alpha   90.00
_cell.angle_beta   90.00
_cell.angle_gamma   90.00
#
_symmetry.space_group_name_H-M   'P 1'
#
loop_
_entity.id
_entity.type
_entity.pdbx_description
1 polymer ?
#
loop_
_entity_poly.entity_id
_entity_poly.type
_entity_poly.pdbx_seq_one_letter_code
_entity_poly.pdbx_strand_id
1 'polypeptide(L)' 'GDNVETGIGALIMPGIKIGCNSWIGSGTIVNEDVPSESIYFGTQSYTLKRKKTDAN' A
#
# COMPACT_ATOMS: atom_id res chain seq x y z
N GLY A 1 6.28 13.41 -3.80
CA GLY A 1 6.72 14.76 -3.41
C GLY A 1 8.16 14.70 -2.98
N ASP A 2 8.64 15.79 -2.40
CA ASP A 2 9.97 15.85 -1.79
C ASP A 2 9.95 15.19 -0.40
N ASN A 3 11.06 14.55 -0.03
CA ASN A 3 11.24 13.91 1.27
C ASN A 3 10.17 12.83 1.59
N VAL A 4 9.86 11.98 0.60
CA VAL A 4 8.99 10.81 0.80
C VAL A 4 9.82 9.61 1.22
N GLU A 5 9.44 8.98 2.31
CA GLU A 5 10.06 7.75 2.77
C GLU A 5 9.19 6.56 2.36
N THR A 6 9.76 5.58 1.67
CA THR A 6 9.04 4.35 1.28
C THR A 6 9.68 3.14 1.95
N GLY A 7 8.89 2.42 2.75
CA GLY A 7 9.27 1.14 3.29
C GLY A 7 9.45 0.07 2.21
N ILE A 8 10.19 -0.98 2.55
CA ILE A 8 10.47 -2.08 1.61
C ILE A 8 9.18 -2.78 1.17
N GLY A 9 9.03 -3.05 -0.13
CA GLY A 9 7.84 -3.71 -0.67
C GLY A 9 6.57 -2.84 -0.74
N ALA A 10 6.72 -1.51 -0.68
CA ALA A 10 5.61 -0.61 -1.00
C ALA A 10 5.27 -0.70 -2.51
N LEU A 11 3.98 -0.86 -2.81
CA LEU A 11 3.45 -0.92 -4.17
C LEU A 11 2.60 0.33 -4.42
N ILE A 12 3.00 1.16 -5.36
CA ILE A 12 2.30 2.41 -5.67
C ILE A 12 1.55 2.22 -6.99
N MET A 13 0.22 2.37 -6.97
CA MET A 13 -0.55 2.28 -8.21
C MET A 13 -0.26 3.49 -9.12
N PRO A 14 -0.19 3.29 -10.45
CA PRO A 14 0.09 4.37 -11.38
C PRO A 14 -1.04 5.41 -11.37
N GLY A 15 -0.67 6.69 -11.41
CA GLY A 15 -1.62 7.82 -11.41
C GLY A 15 -1.86 8.47 -10.05
N ILE A 16 -1.23 7.95 -9.00
CA ILE A 16 -1.37 8.46 -7.63
C ILE A 16 -0.32 9.52 -7.33
N LYS A 17 -0.73 10.55 -6.57
CA LYS A 17 0.15 11.58 -6.02
C LYS A 17 0.47 11.28 -4.57
N ILE A 18 1.77 11.27 -4.27
CA ILE A 18 2.27 11.21 -2.90
C ILE A 18 2.74 12.61 -2.50
N GLY A 19 2.15 13.14 -1.43
CA GLY A 19 2.51 14.41 -0.83
C GLY A 19 3.97 14.49 -0.36
N CYS A 20 4.42 15.68 -0.02
CA CYS A 20 5.76 15.89 0.53
C CYS A 20 5.78 15.53 2.02
N ASN A 21 6.92 15.08 2.54
CA ASN A 21 7.06 14.61 3.93
C ASN A 21 6.10 13.44 4.29
N SER A 22 5.70 12.64 3.31
CA SER A 22 4.84 11.47 3.55
C SER A 22 5.69 10.22 3.76
N TRP A 23 5.25 9.35 4.68
CA TRP A 23 5.94 8.09 4.96
C TRP A 23 5.04 6.89 4.64
N ILE A 24 5.47 6.05 3.70
CA ILE A 24 4.78 4.82 3.30
C ILE A 24 5.38 3.63 4.06
N GLY A 25 4.54 2.86 4.74
CA GLY A 25 4.94 1.65 5.44
C GLY A 25 5.42 0.53 4.51
N SER A 26 6.20 -0.41 5.06
CA SER A 26 6.61 -1.63 4.34
C SER A 26 5.39 -2.48 3.96
N GLY A 27 5.42 -3.14 2.80
CA GLY A 27 4.36 -4.04 2.34
C GLY A 27 3.00 -3.37 2.09
N THR A 28 2.97 -2.05 1.96
CA THR A 28 1.74 -1.27 1.75
C THR A 28 1.44 -1.13 0.26
N ILE A 29 0.19 -1.36 -0.16
CA ILE A 29 -0.30 -0.96 -1.49
C ILE A 29 -0.96 0.41 -1.35
N VAL A 30 -0.42 1.41 -2.04
CA VAL A 30 -1.00 2.75 -2.15
C VAL A 30 -1.93 2.74 -3.36
N ASN A 31 -3.23 2.85 -3.11
CA ASN A 31 -4.30 2.87 -4.11
C ASN A 31 -5.05 4.22 -4.18
N GLU A 32 -4.76 5.14 -3.29
CA GLU A 32 -5.36 6.47 -3.18
C GLU A 32 -4.28 7.56 -3.01
N ASP A 33 -4.63 8.80 -3.34
CA ASP A 33 -3.74 9.95 -3.19
C ASP A 33 -3.36 10.15 -1.71
N VAL A 34 -2.07 10.27 -1.45
CA VAL A 34 -1.52 10.43 -0.10
C VAL A 34 -1.29 11.92 0.17
N PRO A 35 -1.95 12.52 1.16
CA PRO A 35 -1.75 13.94 1.51
C PRO A 35 -0.33 14.17 2.04
N SER A 36 0.18 15.40 1.89
CA SER A 36 1.47 15.79 2.50
C SER A 36 1.44 15.66 4.02
N GLU A 37 2.61 15.43 4.63
CA GLU A 37 2.78 15.30 6.08
C GLU A 37 1.96 14.14 6.69
N SER A 38 1.69 13.09 5.92
CA SER A 38 0.91 11.94 6.37
C SER A 38 1.73 10.65 6.35
N ILE A 39 1.41 9.76 7.29
CA ILE A 39 2.02 8.43 7.36
C ILE A 39 0.98 7.42 6.91
N TYR A 40 1.28 6.71 5.83
CA TYR A 40 0.40 5.74 5.20
C TYR A 40 0.87 4.31 5.51
N PHE A 41 0.16 3.62 6.39
CA PHE A 41 0.35 2.20 6.69
C PHE A 41 -0.86 1.41 6.18
N GLY A 42 -0.68 0.68 5.07
CA GLY A 42 -1.74 -0.15 4.52
C GLY A 42 -1.81 -1.48 5.25
N THR A 43 -2.86 -1.69 6.05
CA THR A 43 -3.19 -3.04 6.54
C THR A 43 -3.88 -3.80 5.40
N GLN A 44 -3.13 -4.66 4.72
CA GLN A 44 -3.70 -5.53 3.70
C GLN A 44 -4.39 -6.73 4.36
N SER A 45 -5.72 -6.72 4.35
CA SER A 45 -6.53 -7.85 4.82
C SER A 45 -6.77 -8.83 3.68
N TYR A 46 -5.92 -9.84 3.55
CA TYR A 46 -6.14 -10.92 2.60
C TYR A 46 -7.23 -11.86 3.12
N THR A 47 -8.42 -11.81 2.52
CA THR A 47 -9.44 -12.85 2.75
C THR A 47 -9.07 -14.07 1.93
N LEU A 48 -8.39 -15.03 2.55
CA LEU A 48 -8.10 -16.34 1.95
C LEU A 48 -9.41 -17.11 1.78
N LYS A 49 -10.02 -17.05 0.59
CA LYS A 49 -11.08 -18.01 0.21
C LYS A 49 -10.42 -19.35 -0.09
N ARG A 50 -10.53 -20.29 0.86
CA ARG A 50 -10.16 -21.70 0.67
C ARG A 50 -10.92 -22.25 -0.54
N LYS A 51 -10.24 -22.49 -1.65
CA LYS A 51 -10.80 -23.29 -2.75
C LYS A 51 -11.14 -24.66 -2.19
N LYS A 52 -12.41 -25.08 -2.27
CA LYS A 52 -12.76 -26.48 -2.11
C LYS A 52 -12.07 -27.21 -3.27
N THR A 53 -11.07 -27.99 -2.94
CA THR A 53 -10.56 -29.02 -3.84
C THR A 53 -11.60 -30.12 -3.84
N ASP A 54 -12.43 -30.15 -4.88
CA ASP A 54 -13.27 -31.30 -5.20
C ASP A 54 -12.33 -32.46 -5.55
N ALA A 55 -12.04 -33.31 -4.56
CA ALA A 55 -11.42 -34.60 -4.77
C ALA A 55 -12.56 -35.62 -4.94
N ASN A 56 -12.82 -35.94 -6.20
CA ASN A 56 -13.55 -37.14 -6.64
C ASN A 56 -12.60 -38.34 -6.57
#